data_AF-A0A5M3W1E5-F1
#
_entry.id   AF-A0A5M3W1E5-F1
#
_cell.length_a   1.000
_cell.length_b   1.000
_cell.length_c   1.000
_cell.angle_alpha   90.00
_cell.angle_beta   90.00
_cell.angle_gamma   90.00
#
_symmetry.space_group_name_H-M   'P 1'
#
loop_
_entity.id
_entity.type
_entity.pdbx_description
1 polymer ?
#
loop_
_entity_poly.entity_id
_entity_poly.type
_entity_poly.pdbx_seq_one_letter_code
_entity_poly.pdbx_strand_id
1 'polypeptide(L)'
;MTPDRLGALLGSPPTPVGSWADAARYTSPALLRAEAEVEGLRAVDGITCVEIQPNGLLLLTVTLPGEHVVELEELPHLASCTWPEGPQTWDNPGFVVKYAYARAVGVARWAARLDIPMTGFRPELLDGPEDRAVLRTLAELPSRRVSRDPRWAAFAEHLAGAYHDAHERAPATPVGDEPPGELHTARLWLARAVRIVLAAVSAEVPPDRM
;
A
#
# COMPACT_ATOMS: atom_id res chain seq x y z
N MET A 1 7.31 8.67 -7.72
CA MET A 1 8.27 8.59 -6.60
C MET A 1 7.76 7.56 -5.59
N THR A 2 8.49 6.47 -5.38
CA THR A 2 8.11 5.41 -4.43
C THR A 2 8.72 5.62 -3.04
N PRO A 3 8.16 5.02 -1.98
CA PRO A 3 8.73 5.04 -0.63
C PRO A 3 10.21 4.64 -0.56
N ASP A 4 10.63 3.61 -1.32
CA ASP A 4 12.00 3.11 -1.30
C ASP A 4 12.98 4.04 -2.01
N ARG A 5 12.59 4.58 -3.18
CA ARG A 5 13.37 5.64 -3.86
C ARG A 5 13.48 6.89 -3.00
N LEU A 6 12.38 7.28 -2.34
CA LEU A 6 12.37 8.42 -1.43
C LEU A 6 13.30 8.17 -0.23
N GLY A 7 13.31 6.95 0.33
CA GLY A 7 14.24 6.57 1.39
C GLY A 7 15.71 6.62 0.97
N ALA A 8 16.03 6.23 -0.26
CA ALA A 8 17.38 6.33 -0.80
C ALA A 8 17.87 7.79 -0.89
N LEU A 9 16.98 8.72 -1.26
CA LEU A 9 17.28 10.16 -1.30
C LEU A 9 17.41 10.79 0.09
N LEU A 10 16.68 10.26 1.07
CA LEU A 10 16.61 10.80 2.44
C LEU A 10 17.62 10.16 3.39
N GLY A 11 18.39 9.15 2.94
CA GLY A 11 19.31 8.38 3.78
C GLY A 11 18.64 7.39 4.74
N SER A 12 17.32 7.47 4.91
CA SER A 12 16.53 6.52 5.69
C SER A 12 15.07 6.45 5.20
N PRO A 13 14.36 5.32 5.45
CA PRO A 13 12.98 5.18 5.03
C PRO A 13 12.06 6.28 5.61
N PRO A 14 11.28 6.98 4.77
CA PRO A 14 10.31 7.95 5.23
C PRO A 14 9.09 7.27 5.88
N THR A 15 8.34 8.02 6.68
CA THR A 15 7.09 7.54 7.29
C THR A 15 5.89 8.21 6.64
N PRO A 16 4.90 7.49 6.08
CA PRO A 16 3.71 8.11 5.52
C PRO A 16 2.85 8.73 6.65
N VAL A 17 2.31 9.93 6.40
CA VAL A 17 1.52 10.70 7.38
C VAL A 17 0.16 11.12 6.82
N GLY A 18 -0.81 11.26 7.71
CA GLY A 18 -2.19 11.58 7.35
C GLY A 18 -2.92 10.41 6.69
N SER A 19 -4.14 10.69 6.21
CA SER A 19 -5.01 9.72 5.54
C SER A 19 -4.68 9.50 4.07
N TRP A 20 -3.93 10.43 3.47
CA TRP A 20 -3.73 10.54 2.01
C TRP A 20 -4.99 10.78 1.19
N ALA A 21 -6.11 11.21 1.79
CA ALA A 21 -7.33 11.54 1.04
C ALA A 21 -7.07 12.56 -0.09
N ASP A 22 -6.26 13.59 0.19
CA ASP A 22 -5.94 14.64 -0.78
C ASP A 22 -4.52 14.52 -1.36
N ALA A 23 -3.55 14.06 -0.56
CA ALA A 23 -2.14 14.12 -0.91
C ALA A 23 -1.33 13.02 -0.23
N ALA A 24 -0.44 12.38 -0.98
CA ALA A 24 0.49 11.40 -0.45
C ALA A 24 1.67 12.10 0.21
N ARG A 25 1.67 12.10 1.55
CA ARG A 25 2.63 12.82 2.38
C ARG A 25 3.49 11.90 3.21
N TYR A 26 4.74 12.30 3.39
CA TYR A 26 5.75 11.61 4.18
C TYR A 26 6.45 12.56 5.14
N THR A 27 6.85 12.06 6.29
CA THR A 27 7.76 12.74 7.20
C THR A 27 9.13 12.08 7.24
N SER A 28 10.19 12.86 7.41
CA SER A 28 11.56 12.35 7.53
C SER A 28 12.45 13.22 8.42
N PRO A 29 13.31 12.63 9.27
CA PRO A 29 14.31 13.36 10.05
C PRO A 29 15.59 13.66 9.26
N ALA A 30 15.65 13.40 7.94
CA ALA A 30 16.88 13.51 7.13
C ALA A 30 17.60 14.86 7.28
N LEU A 31 16.85 15.96 7.39
CA LEU A 31 17.44 17.28 7.60
C LEU A 31 18.18 17.39 8.94
N LEU A 32 17.61 16.85 10.02
CA LEU A 32 18.23 16.83 11.36
C LEU A 32 19.51 16.00 11.41
N ARG A 33 19.64 15.04 10.49
CA ARG A 33 20.83 14.17 10.38
C ARG A 33 21.84 14.65 9.34
N ALA A 34 21.57 15.78 8.68
CA ALA A 34 22.34 16.25 7.54
C ALA A 34 22.48 15.19 6.41
N GLU A 35 21.46 14.34 6.26
CA GLU A 35 21.38 13.27 5.26
C GLU A 35 20.78 13.76 3.93
N ALA A 36 20.13 14.93 3.91
CA ALA A 36 19.50 15.48 2.71
C ALA A 36 19.55 17.02 2.64
N GLU A 37 19.61 17.55 1.41
CA GLU A 37 19.54 18.98 1.10
C GLU A 37 18.16 19.32 0.52
N VAL A 38 17.51 20.36 1.07
CA VAL A 38 16.11 20.71 0.75
C VAL A 38 15.94 21.16 -0.70
N GLU A 39 16.83 22.00 -1.19
CA GLU A 39 16.83 22.50 -2.56
C GLU A 39 17.00 21.37 -3.57
N GLY A 40 17.88 20.41 -3.26
CA GLY A 40 18.05 19.19 -4.06
C GLY A 40 16.76 18.37 -4.13
N LEU A 41 16.10 18.14 -2.98
CA LEU A 41 14.84 17.40 -2.93
C LEU A 41 13.71 18.07 -3.71
N ARG A 42 13.64 19.41 -3.72
CA ARG A 42 12.63 20.17 -4.49
C ARG A 42 12.79 20.04 -6.00
N ALA A 43 14.00 19.75 -6.47
CA ALA A 43 14.29 19.54 -7.88
C ALA A 43 14.02 18.10 -8.36
N VAL A 44 13.71 17.17 -7.44
CA VAL A 44 13.48 15.76 -7.77
C VAL A 44 12.09 15.56 -8.36
N ASP A 45 12.03 14.92 -9.52
CA ASP A 45 10.77 14.56 -10.15
C ASP A 45 9.92 13.63 -9.26
N GLY A 46 8.63 13.91 -9.21
CA GLY A 46 7.67 13.21 -8.35
C GLY A 46 7.61 13.70 -6.88
N ILE A 47 8.42 14.69 -6.47
CA ILE A 47 8.24 15.44 -5.22
C ILE A 47 7.62 16.80 -5.56
N THR A 48 6.41 17.07 -5.06
CA THR A 48 5.67 18.31 -5.36
C THR A 48 5.85 19.39 -4.31
N CYS A 49 6.12 19.00 -3.08
CA CYS A 49 6.29 19.93 -1.97
C CYS A 49 7.31 19.39 -0.97
N VAL A 50 8.16 20.27 -0.45
CA VAL A 50 9.09 20.00 0.65
C VAL A 50 9.01 21.16 1.64
N GLU A 51 8.51 20.84 2.83
CA GLU A 51 8.32 21.77 3.94
C GLU A 51 9.17 21.35 5.13
N ILE A 52 9.72 22.33 5.86
CA ILE A 52 10.42 22.09 7.12
C ILE A 52 9.43 22.36 8.24
N GLN A 53 9.10 21.34 9.02
CA GLN A 53 8.21 21.45 10.16
C GLN A 53 8.92 22.14 11.34
N PRO A 54 8.18 22.74 12.30
CA PRO A 54 8.77 23.41 13.46
C PRO A 54 9.67 22.52 14.33
N ASN A 55 9.47 21.20 14.28
CA ASN A 55 10.28 20.20 14.98
C ASN A 55 11.55 19.79 14.18
N GLY A 56 11.81 20.43 13.04
CA GLY A 56 12.95 20.16 12.16
C GLY A 56 12.79 18.95 11.23
N LEU A 57 11.64 18.27 11.25
CA LEU A 57 11.35 17.19 10.29
C LEU A 57 10.99 17.77 8.93
N LEU A 58 11.33 17.06 7.86
CA LEU A 58 10.83 17.33 6.52
C LEU A 58 9.42 16.75 6.38
N LEU A 59 8.50 17.50 5.79
CA LEU A 59 7.23 17.03 5.26
C LEU A 59 7.31 17.08 3.73
N LEU A 60 7.19 15.93 3.09
CA LEU A 60 7.29 15.78 1.64
C LEU A 60 5.95 15.34 1.06
N THR A 61 5.54 15.94 -0.05
CA THR A 61 4.38 15.49 -0.83
C THR A 61 4.83 14.90 -2.15
N VAL A 62 4.26 13.75 -2.54
CA VAL A 62 4.57 13.06 -3.81
C VAL A 62 3.37 13.00 -4.75
N THR A 63 3.62 13.02 -6.06
CA THR A 63 2.56 13.11 -7.08
C THR A 63 1.85 11.79 -7.36
N LEU A 64 2.61 10.69 -7.48
CA LEU A 64 2.12 9.40 -7.98
C LEU A 64 2.38 8.27 -6.96
N PRO A 65 1.60 8.20 -5.86
CA PRO A 65 1.78 7.16 -4.85
C PRO A 65 1.49 5.75 -5.37
N GLY A 66 0.69 5.62 -6.44
CA GLY A 66 0.34 4.34 -7.06
C GLY A 66 1.53 3.56 -7.61
N GLU A 67 2.64 4.22 -7.97
CA GLU A 67 3.83 3.55 -8.50
C GLU A 67 4.42 2.50 -7.54
N HIS A 68 4.22 2.69 -6.23
CA HIS A 68 4.79 1.82 -5.20
C HIS A 68 4.30 0.37 -5.32
N VAL A 69 3.11 0.10 -5.88
CA VAL A 69 2.61 -1.28 -6.00
C VAL A 69 3.46 -2.15 -6.94
N VAL A 70 4.20 -1.54 -7.88
CA VAL A 70 5.09 -2.24 -8.82
C VAL A 70 6.32 -2.78 -8.09
N GLU A 71 6.86 -2.04 -7.12
CA GLU A 71 8.02 -2.47 -6.34
C GLU A 71 7.70 -3.64 -5.40
N LEU A 72 6.40 -3.91 -5.16
CA LEU A 72 5.93 -4.98 -4.31
C LEU A 72 5.72 -6.31 -5.03
N GLU A 73 5.94 -6.39 -6.35
CA GLU A 73 5.78 -7.64 -7.10
C GLU A 73 6.73 -8.75 -6.63
N GLU A 74 7.91 -8.38 -6.13
CA GLU A 74 8.93 -9.27 -5.61
C GLU A 74 9.25 -8.91 -4.15
N LEU A 75 8.37 -9.31 -3.24
CA LEU A 75 8.55 -9.05 -1.81
C LEU A 75 9.10 -10.29 -1.10
N PRO A 76 10.24 -10.21 -0.38
CA PRO A 76 10.70 -11.30 0.45
C PRO A 76 9.76 -11.53 1.64
N HIS A 77 9.89 -12.68 2.30
CA HIS A 77 9.25 -12.92 3.59
C HIS A 77 9.65 -11.84 4.60
N LEU A 78 8.67 -11.19 5.22
CA LEU A 78 8.85 -10.06 6.13
C LEU A 78 8.64 -10.44 7.59
N ALA A 79 7.69 -11.33 7.87
CA ALA A 79 7.32 -11.71 9.23
C ALA A 79 6.57 -13.05 9.26
N SER A 80 6.56 -13.70 10.41
CA SER A 80 5.80 -14.95 10.62
C SER A 80 4.65 -14.72 11.59
N CYS A 81 3.70 -13.85 11.25
CA CYS A 81 2.52 -13.59 12.07
C CYS A 81 1.57 -14.79 12.05
N THR A 82 1.10 -15.20 13.22
CA THR A 82 0.07 -16.23 13.40
C THR A 82 -1.27 -15.59 13.72
N TRP A 83 -2.35 -16.17 13.22
CA TRP A 83 -3.69 -15.60 13.27
C TRP A 83 -4.66 -16.50 14.06
N PRO A 84 -5.60 -15.96 14.84
CA PRO A 84 -6.65 -16.78 15.45
C PRO A 84 -7.55 -17.43 14.38
N GLU A 85 -7.84 -18.73 14.53
CA GLU A 85 -8.65 -19.47 13.55
C GLU A 85 -10.15 -19.13 13.58
N GLY A 86 -10.72 -18.84 14.75
CA GLY A 86 -12.15 -18.56 14.90
C GLY A 86 -12.44 -17.58 16.04
N PRO A 87 -13.68 -17.04 16.10
CA PRO A 87 -14.79 -17.26 15.15
C PRO A 87 -14.59 -16.50 13.82
N GLN A 88 -15.37 -16.85 12.79
CA GLN A 88 -15.39 -16.12 11.50
C GLN A 88 -16.21 -14.83 11.63
N THR A 89 -15.70 -13.85 12.36
CA THR A 89 -16.34 -12.55 12.58
C THR A 89 -15.37 -11.41 12.33
N TRP A 90 -15.90 -10.20 12.07
CA TRP A 90 -15.10 -9.00 11.88
C TRP A 90 -14.32 -8.55 13.12
N ASP A 91 -14.71 -9.03 14.31
CA ASP A 91 -13.97 -8.81 15.56
C ASP A 91 -12.74 -9.72 15.69
N ASN A 92 -12.61 -10.75 14.83
CA ASN A 92 -11.45 -11.63 14.80
C ASN A 92 -10.42 -11.12 13.77
N PRO A 93 -9.23 -10.65 14.20
CA PRO A 93 -8.21 -10.15 13.29
C PRO A 93 -7.72 -11.21 12.30
N GLY A 94 -7.76 -12.49 12.69
CA GLY A 94 -7.42 -13.58 11.80
C GLY A 94 -8.42 -13.77 10.66
N PHE A 95 -9.71 -13.61 10.94
CA PHE A 95 -10.75 -13.63 9.90
C PHE A 95 -10.59 -12.44 8.96
N VAL A 96 -10.41 -11.23 9.50
CA VAL A 96 -10.20 -9.98 8.73
C VAL A 96 -9.03 -10.16 7.74
N VAL A 97 -7.85 -10.56 8.24
CA VAL A 97 -6.65 -10.68 7.41
C VAL A 97 -6.78 -11.79 6.35
N LYS A 98 -7.22 -12.99 6.75
CA LYS A 98 -7.37 -14.12 5.81
C LYS A 98 -8.43 -13.83 4.75
N TYR A 99 -9.52 -13.16 5.12
CA TYR A 99 -10.58 -12.81 4.19
C TYR A 99 -10.15 -11.72 3.19
N ALA A 100 -9.37 -10.72 3.63
CA ALA A 100 -8.75 -9.76 2.71
C ALA A 100 -7.84 -10.45 1.68
N TYR A 101 -7.00 -11.39 2.11
CA TYR A 101 -6.18 -12.20 1.22
C TYR A 101 -7.03 -13.00 0.22
N ALA A 102 -8.06 -13.71 0.69
CA ALA A 102 -8.94 -14.50 -0.15
C ALA A 102 -9.72 -13.65 -1.17
N ARG A 103 -10.13 -12.42 -0.79
CA ARG A 103 -10.73 -11.44 -1.72
C ARG A 103 -9.76 -11.02 -2.81
N ALA A 104 -8.51 -10.72 -2.46
CA ALA A 104 -7.49 -10.34 -3.43
C ALA A 104 -7.18 -11.47 -4.42
N VAL A 105 -7.12 -12.73 -3.94
CA VAL A 105 -7.07 -13.92 -4.81
C VAL A 105 -8.30 -14.00 -5.70
N GLY A 106 -9.49 -13.77 -5.14
CA GLY A 106 -10.76 -13.75 -5.86
C GLY A 106 -10.78 -12.73 -7.01
N VAL A 107 -10.29 -11.51 -6.75
CA VAL A 107 -10.17 -10.43 -7.76
C VAL A 107 -9.32 -10.88 -8.94
N ALA A 108 -8.17 -11.51 -8.70
CA ALA A 108 -7.33 -12.00 -9.80
C ALA A 108 -8.05 -13.05 -10.67
N ARG A 109 -8.84 -13.95 -10.06
CA ARG A 109 -9.64 -14.94 -10.80
C ARG A 109 -10.76 -14.29 -11.62
N TRP A 110 -11.44 -13.29 -11.05
CA TRP A 110 -12.52 -12.60 -11.75
C TRP A 110 -12.00 -11.71 -12.87
N ALA A 111 -10.89 -11.01 -12.64
CA ALA A 111 -10.20 -10.24 -13.67
C ALA A 111 -9.86 -11.10 -14.89
N ALA A 112 -9.33 -12.30 -14.68
CA ALA A 112 -9.04 -13.24 -15.77
C ALA A 112 -10.30 -13.72 -16.52
N ARG A 113 -11.47 -13.77 -15.88
CA ARG A 113 -12.75 -14.13 -16.52
C ARG A 113 -13.42 -12.97 -17.25
N LEU A 114 -13.10 -11.75 -16.85
CA LEU A 114 -13.64 -10.51 -17.40
C LEU A 114 -12.65 -9.84 -18.36
N ASP A 115 -11.60 -10.55 -18.76
CA ASP A 115 -10.54 -10.08 -19.66
C ASP A 115 -9.89 -8.75 -19.23
N ILE A 116 -9.78 -8.52 -17.91
CA ILE A 116 -9.06 -7.37 -17.36
C ILE A 116 -7.56 -7.69 -17.46
N PRO A 117 -6.77 -6.92 -18.22
CA PRO A 117 -5.36 -7.23 -18.42
C PRO A 117 -4.52 -6.88 -17.17
N MET A 118 -3.40 -7.58 -17.00
CA MET A 118 -2.32 -7.16 -16.08
C MET A 118 -1.31 -6.22 -16.74
N THR A 119 -1.46 -5.93 -18.04
CA THR A 119 -0.62 -5.00 -18.80
C THR A 119 -1.27 -3.62 -18.90
N GLY A 120 -0.48 -2.56 -19.14
CA GLY A 120 -1.02 -1.20 -19.25
C GLY A 120 -1.40 -0.58 -17.91
N PHE A 121 -0.67 -0.94 -16.85
CA PHE A 121 -0.86 -0.34 -15.53
C PHE A 121 -0.64 1.18 -15.58
N ARG A 122 -1.64 1.92 -15.10
CA ARG A 122 -1.61 3.38 -14.97
C ARG A 122 -1.73 3.77 -13.49
N PRO A 123 -0.60 3.99 -12.78
CA PRO A 123 -0.60 4.27 -11.35
C PRO A 123 -1.35 5.56 -10.97
N GLU A 124 -1.44 6.52 -11.88
CA GLU A 124 -2.16 7.77 -11.69
C GLU A 124 -3.67 7.58 -11.53
N LEU A 125 -4.23 6.44 -11.95
CA LEU A 125 -5.66 6.12 -11.78
C LEU A 125 -6.00 5.64 -10.36
N LEU A 126 -5.00 5.38 -9.51
CA LEU A 126 -5.20 5.07 -8.10
C LEU A 126 -5.29 6.36 -7.26
N ASP A 127 -6.20 7.25 -7.65
CA ASP A 127 -6.37 8.58 -7.07
C ASP A 127 -7.59 8.72 -6.15
N GLY A 128 -8.49 7.73 -6.15
CA GLY A 128 -9.66 7.68 -5.27
C GLY A 128 -9.29 7.54 -3.79
N PRO A 129 -10.14 8.04 -2.87
CA PRO A 129 -9.82 8.03 -1.43
C PRO A 129 -9.64 6.61 -0.87
N GLU A 130 -10.40 5.63 -1.35
CA GLU A 130 -10.24 4.23 -0.96
C GLU A 130 -8.94 3.61 -1.49
N ASP A 131 -8.60 3.88 -2.76
CA ASP A 131 -7.35 3.43 -3.38
C ASP A 131 -6.15 4.01 -2.61
N ARG A 132 -6.20 5.31 -2.29
CA ARG A 132 -5.16 6.01 -1.51
C ARG A 132 -5.04 5.51 -0.08
N ALA A 133 -6.12 5.10 0.57
CA ALA A 133 -6.06 4.53 1.92
C ALA A 133 -5.26 3.21 1.96
N VAL A 134 -5.43 2.36 0.95
CA VAL A 134 -4.63 1.13 0.78
C VAL A 134 -3.17 1.49 0.48
N LEU A 135 -2.92 2.38 -0.49
CA LEU A 135 -1.57 2.83 -0.84
C LEU A 135 -0.82 3.44 0.35
N ARG A 136 -1.51 4.24 1.17
CA ARG A 136 -0.97 4.86 2.39
C ARG A 136 -0.49 3.82 3.37
N THR A 137 -1.27 2.75 3.55
CA THR A 137 -0.88 1.65 4.43
C THR A 137 0.32 0.91 3.85
N LEU A 138 0.28 0.52 2.57
CA LEU A 138 1.42 -0.12 1.89
C LEU A 138 2.71 0.69 2.01
N ALA A 139 2.63 2.02 1.92
CA ALA A 139 3.78 2.92 2.03
C ALA A 139 4.49 2.90 3.40
N GLU A 140 3.94 2.26 4.42
CA GLU A 140 4.63 2.03 5.70
C GLU A 140 5.68 0.91 5.64
N LEU A 141 5.67 0.08 4.59
CA LEU A 141 6.55 -1.10 4.51
C LEU A 141 8.04 -0.77 4.71
N PRO A 142 8.62 0.25 4.04
CA PRO A 142 10.05 0.51 4.19
C PRO A 142 10.48 0.88 5.61
N SER A 143 9.71 1.73 6.30
CA SER A 143 10.01 2.13 7.68
C SER A 143 9.76 1.01 8.67
N ARG A 144 8.78 0.12 8.41
CA ARG A 144 8.55 -1.08 9.21
C ARG A 144 9.68 -2.10 9.09
N ARG A 145 10.22 -2.34 7.88
CA ARG A 145 11.35 -3.28 7.66
C ARG A 145 12.59 -2.95 8.49
N VAL A 146 12.81 -1.67 8.81
CA VAL A 146 13.95 -1.21 9.61
C VAL A 146 13.60 -0.92 11.08
N SER A 147 12.34 -1.08 11.47
CA SER A 147 11.88 -0.82 12.83
C SER A 147 12.27 -1.95 13.79
N ARG A 148 12.60 -1.58 15.04
CA ARG A 148 12.82 -2.55 16.13
C ARG A 148 11.50 -3.14 16.69
N ASP A 149 10.39 -2.44 16.50
CA ASP A 149 9.04 -2.89 16.85
C ASP A 149 8.13 -2.68 15.62
N PRO A 150 8.21 -3.56 14.61
CA PRO A 150 7.53 -3.37 13.33
C PRO A 150 6.03 -3.65 13.39
N ARG A 151 5.51 -4.18 14.51
CA ARG A 151 4.08 -4.48 14.73
C ARG A 151 3.35 -5.05 13.51
N TRP A 152 3.91 -6.09 12.91
CA TRP A 152 3.44 -6.67 11.65
C TRP A 152 1.99 -7.17 11.69
N ALA A 153 1.53 -7.71 12.83
CA ALA A 153 0.14 -8.16 12.96
C ALA A 153 -0.85 -6.98 12.85
N ALA A 154 -0.62 -5.90 13.60
CA ALA A 154 -1.46 -4.71 13.55
C ALA A 154 -1.40 -4.01 12.19
N PHE A 155 -0.25 -4.06 11.52
CA PHE A 155 -0.10 -3.59 10.14
C PHE A 155 -0.98 -4.38 9.16
N ALA A 156 -0.91 -5.72 9.21
CA ALA A 156 -1.70 -6.56 8.32
C ALA A 156 -3.20 -6.40 8.56
N GLU A 157 -3.62 -6.26 9.82
CA GLU A 157 -5.02 -5.97 10.18
C GLU A 157 -5.49 -4.62 9.62
N HIS A 158 -4.68 -3.56 9.75
CA HIS A 158 -4.99 -2.26 9.15
C HIS A 158 -5.07 -2.33 7.62
N LEU A 159 -4.10 -2.99 6.98
CA LEU A 159 -4.07 -3.18 5.53
C LEU A 159 -5.29 -3.94 5.04
N ALA A 160 -5.68 -5.00 5.76
CA ALA A 160 -6.87 -5.78 5.46
C ALA A 160 -8.13 -4.92 5.59
N GLY A 161 -8.28 -4.14 6.66
CA GLY A 161 -9.38 -3.20 6.84
C GLY A 161 -9.51 -2.19 5.69
N ALA A 162 -8.42 -1.50 5.34
CA ALA A 162 -8.39 -0.55 4.23
C ALA A 162 -8.75 -1.23 2.89
N TYR A 163 -8.27 -2.47 2.67
CA TYR A 163 -8.59 -3.22 1.46
C TYR A 163 -10.05 -3.72 1.44
N HIS A 164 -10.66 -4.04 2.58
CA HIS A 164 -12.08 -4.37 2.65
C HIS A 164 -12.93 -3.17 2.21
N ASP A 165 -12.66 -1.98 2.73
CA ASP A 165 -13.35 -0.75 2.33
C ASP A 165 -13.19 -0.48 0.83
N ALA A 166 -11.97 -0.61 0.31
CA ALA A 166 -11.72 -0.45 -1.13
C ALA A 166 -12.44 -1.51 -1.97
N HIS A 167 -12.46 -2.76 -1.55
CA HIS A 167 -13.15 -3.83 -2.28
C HIS A 167 -14.67 -3.60 -2.37
N GLU A 168 -15.29 -3.03 -1.34
CA GLU A 168 -16.73 -2.76 -1.31
C GLU A 168 -17.11 -1.48 -2.09
N ARG A 169 -16.32 -0.41 -1.97
CA ARG A 169 -16.68 0.93 -2.49
C ARG A 169 -16.01 1.28 -3.81
N ALA A 170 -14.88 0.63 -4.10
CA ALA A 170 -14.00 0.90 -5.23
C ALA A 170 -13.51 -0.45 -5.83
N PRO A 171 -14.41 -1.33 -6.29
CA PRO A 171 -14.04 -2.67 -6.70
C PRO A 171 -13.08 -2.67 -7.90
N ALA A 172 -12.21 -3.68 -7.94
CA ALA A 172 -11.28 -3.92 -9.04
C ALA A 172 -11.95 -4.59 -10.26
N THR A 173 -13.18 -5.08 -10.10
CA THR A 173 -13.97 -5.71 -11.15
C THR A 173 -15.16 -4.82 -11.50
N PRO A 174 -15.57 -4.74 -12.77
CA PRO A 174 -16.76 -4.00 -13.18
C PRO A 174 -18.02 -4.45 -12.44
N VAL A 175 -18.95 -3.53 -12.24
CA VAL A 175 -20.22 -3.77 -11.56
C VAL A 175 -21.38 -3.54 -12.53
N GLY A 176 -22.33 -4.48 -12.55
CA GLY A 176 -23.49 -4.41 -13.44
C GLY A 176 -23.08 -4.53 -14.92
N ASP A 177 -23.52 -3.56 -15.72
CA ASP A 177 -23.26 -3.51 -17.16
C ASP A 177 -22.01 -2.67 -17.54
N GLU A 178 -21.23 -2.22 -16.56
CA GLU A 178 -20.00 -1.45 -16.81
C GLU A 178 -18.95 -2.31 -17.56
N PRO A 179 -18.34 -1.79 -18.63
CA PRO A 179 -17.25 -2.50 -19.30
C PRO A 179 -15.94 -2.47 -18.48
N PRO A 180 -15.10 -3.51 -18.57
CA PRO A 180 -13.69 -3.46 -18.15
C PRO A 180 -12.95 -2.22 -18.67
N GLY A 181 -12.03 -1.69 -17.87
CA GLY A 181 -11.31 -0.45 -18.21
C GLY A 181 -9.97 -0.31 -17.49
N GLU A 182 -9.24 0.77 -17.78
CA GLU A 182 -7.89 1.01 -17.23
C GLU A 182 -7.89 1.13 -15.70
N LEU A 183 -8.94 1.70 -15.10
CA LEU A 183 -9.07 1.78 -13.64
C LEU A 183 -9.18 0.39 -13.00
N HIS A 184 -9.90 -0.53 -13.62
CA HIS A 184 -10.00 -1.92 -13.17
C HIS A 184 -8.63 -2.62 -13.21
N THR A 185 -7.83 -2.34 -14.25
CA THR A 185 -6.44 -2.80 -14.32
C THR A 185 -5.62 -2.21 -13.17
N ALA A 186 -5.71 -0.91 -12.90
CA ALA A 186 -4.98 -0.28 -11.81
C ALA A 186 -5.33 -0.88 -10.43
N ARG A 187 -6.62 -1.10 -10.16
CA ARG A 187 -7.10 -1.72 -8.91
C ARG A 187 -6.77 -3.20 -8.79
N LEU A 188 -6.66 -3.91 -9.91
CA LEU A 188 -6.15 -5.28 -9.94
C LEU A 188 -4.68 -5.34 -9.49
N TRP A 189 -3.85 -4.39 -9.91
CA TRP A 189 -2.48 -4.24 -9.41
C TRP A 189 -2.44 -3.95 -7.91
N LEU A 190 -3.33 -3.07 -7.42
CA LEU A 190 -3.46 -2.78 -5.99
C LEU A 190 -3.85 -4.04 -5.19
N ALA A 191 -4.85 -4.80 -5.65
CA ALA A 191 -5.26 -6.06 -5.03
C ALA A 191 -4.11 -7.09 -5.02
N ARG A 192 -3.33 -7.16 -6.10
CA ARG A 192 -2.13 -8.03 -6.18
C ARG A 192 -1.09 -7.66 -5.13
N ALA A 193 -0.80 -6.37 -4.96
CA ALA A 193 0.12 -5.89 -3.93
C ALA A 193 -0.35 -6.23 -2.52
N VAL A 194 -1.64 -6.05 -2.20
CA VAL A 194 -2.23 -6.46 -0.92
C VAL A 194 -2.03 -7.95 -0.68
N ARG A 195 -2.34 -8.80 -1.67
CA ARG A 195 -2.15 -10.26 -1.58
C ARG A 195 -0.71 -10.63 -1.26
N ILE A 196 0.26 -10.03 -1.97
CA ILE A 196 1.69 -10.33 -1.79
C ILE A 196 2.14 -9.93 -0.38
N VAL A 197 1.75 -8.74 0.08
CA VAL A 197 2.14 -8.24 1.40
C VAL A 197 1.53 -9.06 2.53
N LEU A 198 0.24 -9.41 2.44
CA LEU A 198 -0.40 -10.25 3.45
C LEU A 198 0.21 -11.66 3.51
N ALA A 199 0.61 -12.23 2.37
CA ALA A 199 1.38 -13.48 2.36
C ALA A 199 2.75 -13.32 3.00
N ALA A 200 3.49 -12.26 2.66
CA ALA A 200 4.85 -12.03 3.15
C ALA A 200 4.96 -11.81 4.67
N VAL A 201 3.87 -11.41 5.34
CA VAL A 201 3.86 -11.23 6.81
C VAL A 201 3.24 -12.42 7.57
N SER A 202 2.69 -13.41 6.88
CA SER A 202 2.00 -14.53 7.53
C SER A 202 2.92 -15.73 7.73
N ALA A 203 2.81 -16.40 8.89
CA ALA A 203 3.56 -17.63 9.17
C ALA A 203 3.17 -18.77 8.21
N GLU A 204 1.89 -18.83 7.86
CA GLU A 204 1.34 -19.70 6.84
C GLU A 204 0.59 -18.83 5.83
N VAL A 205 0.76 -19.13 4.53
CA VAL A 205 0.04 -18.40 3.49
C VAL A 205 -1.45 -18.58 3.72
N PRO A 206 -2.24 -17.49 3.85
CA PRO A 206 -3.67 -17.61 4.05
C PRO A 206 -4.32 -18.40 2.89
N PRO A 207 -5.43 -19.11 3.15
CA PRO A 207 -6.06 -19.91 2.11
C PRO A 207 -6.63 -19.03 1.00
N ASP A 208 -6.58 -19.52 -0.23
CA ASP A 208 -7.12 -18.84 -1.43
C ASP A 208 -8.65 -18.66 -1.39
N ARG A 209 -9.34 -19.33 -0.45
CA ARG A 209 -10.78 -19.29 -0.20
C ARG A 209 -11.05 -19.45 1.30
N MET A 210 -12.01 -18.69 1.81
CA MET A 210 -12.51 -18.74 3.20
C MET A 210 -13.89 -19.38 3.23
#